data_AF-A0A0G1XF69-F1
#
_entry.id   AF-A0A0G1XF69-F1
#
_cell.length_a   1.000
_cell.length_b   1.000
_cell.length_c   1.000
_cell.angle_alpha   90.00
_cell.angle_beta   90.00
_cell.angle_gamma   90.00
#
_symmetry.space_group_name_H-M   'P 1'
#
loop_
_entity.id
_entity.type
_entity.pdbx_description
1 polymer ?
#
loop_
_entity_poly.entity_id
_entity_poly.type
_entity_poly.pdbx_seq_one_letter_code
_entity_poly.pdbx_strand_id
1 'polypeptide(L)'
;MDYTLIVQGLVIVVVIGGVYSLWQTTRAYGGLVGAALKWIGLGMIVFAVVALNRSLGNLVLGSIASDFFSETIENILLLLGLAFSGFGFSRLTKIAK
;
A
#
# COMPACT_ATOMS: atom_id res chain seq x y z
N MET A 1 -14.35 -25.96 0.11
CA MET A 1 -14.08 -24.61 0.64
C MET A 1 -12.56 -24.48 0.74
N ASP A 2 -12.03 -23.41 1.35
CA ASP A 2 -10.77 -23.44 2.14
C ASP A 2 -9.46 -22.83 1.58
N TYR A 3 -9.17 -22.76 0.28
CA TYR A 3 -7.94 -22.05 -0.16
C TYR A 3 -8.08 -20.53 -0.23
N THR A 4 -9.26 -20.04 -0.60
CA THR A 4 -9.52 -18.60 -0.73
C THR A 4 -9.42 -17.87 0.61
N LEU A 5 -9.94 -18.47 1.69
CA LEU A 5 -9.85 -17.94 3.05
C LEU A 5 -8.40 -17.91 3.57
N ILE A 6 -7.61 -18.94 3.25
CA ILE A 6 -6.18 -19.00 3.61
C ILE A 6 -5.41 -17.88 2.90
N VAL A 7 -5.62 -17.72 1.59
CA VAL A 7 -4.94 -16.67 0.80
C VAL A 7 -5.37 -15.27 1.27
N GLN A 8 -6.67 -15.06 1.54
CA GLN A 8 -7.17 -13.80 2.10
C GLN A 8 -6.54 -13.49 3.47
N GLY A 9 -6.46 -14.49 4.35
CA GLY A 9 -5.77 -14.36 5.65
C GLY A 9 -4.30 -13.99 5.49
N LEU A 10 -3.59 -14.63 4.56
CA LEU A 10 -2.19 -14.32 4.27
C LEU A 10 -2.01 -12.87 3.78
N VAL A 11 -2.87 -12.41 2.86
CA VAL A 11 -2.83 -11.04 2.35
C VAL A 11 -3.10 -10.03 3.48
N ILE A 12 -4.07 -10.30 4.36
CA ILE A 12 -4.34 -9.44 5.52
C ILE A 12 -3.11 -9.34 6.42
N VAL A 13 -2.45 -10.47 6.71
CA VAL A 13 -1.21 -10.49 7.51
C VAL A 13 -0.09 -9.70 6.84
N VAL A 14 0.09 -9.83 5.53
CA VAL A 14 1.10 -9.07 4.76
C VAL A 14 0.80 -7.57 4.80
N VAL A 15 -0.46 -7.16 4.61
CA VAL A 15 -0.86 -5.75 4.64
C VAL A 15 -0.67 -5.16 6.05
N ILE A 16 -1.13 -5.86 7.09
CA ILE A 16 -0.94 -5.42 8.49
C ILE A 16 0.54 -5.35 8.85
N GLY A 17 1.33 -6.36 8.46
CA GLY A 17 2.78 -6.39 8.66
C GLY A 17 3.49 -5.24 7.95
N GLY A 18 3.09 -4.94 6.72
CA GLY A 18 3.58 -3.80 5.95
C GLY A 18 3.28 -2.47 6.64
N VAL A 19 2.03 -2.26 7.08
CA VAL A 19 1.60 -1.07 7.83
C VAL A 19 2.36 -0.93 9.15
N TYR A 20 2.52 -2.03 9.89
CA TYR A 20 3.24 -2.05 11.17
C TYR A 20 4.72 -1.70 10.98
N SER A 21 5.38 -2.31 10.00
CA SER A 21 6.77 -2.02 9.65
C SER A 21 6.95 -0.54 9.29
N LEU A 22 6.02 0.02 8.52
CA LEU A 22 6.01 1.44 8.17
C LEU A 22 5.84 2.37 9.37
N TRP A 23 4.97 2.00 10.28
CA TRP A 23 4.76 2.76 11.51
C TRP A 23 5.99 2.72 12.42
N GLN A 24 6.58 1.54 12.60
CA GLN A 24 7.85 1.35 13.31
C GLN A 24 8.96 2.23 12.70
N THR A 25 9.13 2.15 11.38
CA THR A 25 10.15 2.90 10.64
C THR A 25 9.92 4.41 10.80
N THR A 26 8.66 4.87 10.71
CA THR A 26 8.33 6.27 10.97
C THR A 26 8.72 6.72 12.38
N ARG A 27 8.40 5.89 13.39
CA ARG A 27 8.73 6.19 14.79
C ARG A 27 10.24 6.23 15.02
N ALA A 28 10.99 5.35 14.34
CA ALA A 28 12.44 5.27 14.45
C ALA A 28 13.14 6.52 13.87
N TYR A 29 12.71 6.99 12.69
CA TYR A 29 13.35 8.14 12.05
C TYR A 29 12.91 9.49 12.63
N GLY A 30 11.68 9.60 13.16
CA GLY A 30 11.17 10.83 13.76
C GLY A 30 11.18 12.06 12.83
N GLY A 31 10.62 13.17 13.31
CA GLY A 31 10.72 14.47 12.63
C GLY A 31 10.21 14.51 11.18
N LEU A 32 10.84 15.36 10.36
CA LEU A 32 10.46 15.58 8.95
C LEU A 32 10.74 14.36 8.06
N VAL A 33 11.78 13.58 8.38
CA VAL A 33 12.15 12.35 7.64
C VAL A 33 11.10 11.27 7.87
N GLY A 34 10.69 11.04 9.12
CA GLY A 34 9.59 10.13 9.44
C GLY A 34 8.26 10.55 8.80
N ALA A 35 7.99 11.86 8.75
CA ALA A 35 6.81 12.36 8.04
C ALA A 35 6.89 12.04 6.54
N ALA A 36 8.02 12.27 5.87
CA ALA A 36 8.22 11.91 4.47
C ALA A 36 8.05 10.41 4.23
N LEU A 37 8.64 9.59 5.10
CA LEU A 37 8.56 8.13 5.02
C LEU A 37 7.13 7.60 5.14
N LYS A 38 6.27 8.23 5.96
CA LYS A 38 4.83 7.89 6.03
C LYS A 38 4.15 8.01 4.68
N TRP A 39 4.39 9.11 3.97
CA TRP A 39 3.76 9.35 2.66
C TRP A 39 4.28 8.37 1.61
N ILE A 40 5.60 8.11 1.59
CA ILE A 40 6.20 7.11 0.70
C ILE A 40 5.61 5.73 0.95
N GLY A 41 5.57 5.33 2.21
CA GLY A 41 5.12 3.99 2.53
C GLY A 41 3.61 3.80 2.40
N LEU A 42 2.80 4.84 2.63
CA LEU A 42 1.37 4.78 2.30
C LEU A 42 1.18 4.48 0.80
N GLY A 43 1.95 5.16 -0.06
CA GLY A 43 1.96 4.87 -1.49
C GLY A 43 2.38 3.43 -1.80
N MET A 44 3.44 2.93 -1.15
CA MET A 44 3.91 1.55 -1.30
C MET A 44 2.88 0.50 -0.87
N ILE A 45 2.12 0.74 0.20
CA ILE A 45 1.04 -0.16 0.62
C ILE A 45 -0.06 -0.21 -0.44
N VAL A 46 -0.45 0.94 -0.99
CA VAL A 46 -1.45 1.01 -2.08
C VAL A 46 -0.95 0.23 -3.30
N PHE A 47 0.31 0.41 -3.69
CA PHE A 47 0.93 -0.38 -4.77
C PHE A 47 0.92 -1.88 -4.48
N ALA A 48 1.31 -2.27 -3.26
CA ALA A 48 1.35 -3.67 -2.86
C ALA A 48 -0.03 -4.31 -2.89
N VAL A 49 -1.07 -3.62 -2.42
CA VAL A 49 -2.45 -4.12 -2.44
C VAL A 49 -2.94 -4.32 -3.88
N VAL A 50 -2.72 -3.35 -4.78
CA VAL A 50 -3.11 -3.49 -6.19
C VAL A 50 -2.32 -4.60 -6.88
N ALA A 51 -1.00 -4.69 -6.64
CA ALA A 51 -0.16 -5.73 -7.22
C ALA A 51 -0.58 -7.13 -6.74
N LEU A 52 -0.93 -7.27 -5.46
CA LEU A 52 -1.47 -8.51 -4.91
C LEU A 52 -2.83 -8.84 -5.53
N ASN A 53 -3.71 -7.86 -5.73
CA ASN A 53 -5.02 -8.11 -6.37
C ASN A 53 -4.86 -8.62 -7.82
N ARG A 54 -3.97 -8.00 -8.60
CA ARG A 54 -3.65 -8.42 -9.97
C ARG A 54 -3.00 -9.79 -10.02
N SER A 55 -2.00 -10.02 -9.17
CA SER A 55 -1.26 -11.29 -9.13
C SER A 55 -2.13 -12.47 -8.69
N LEU A 56 -3.11 -12.21 -7.81
CA LEU A 56 -4.01 -13.24 -7.28
C LEU A 56 -5.33 -13.31 -8.07
N GLY A 57 -5.45 -12.62 -9.22
CA GLY A 57 -6.59 -12.75 -10.12
C GLY A 57 -7.94 -12.38 -9.48
N ASN A 58 -7.98 -11.29 -8.70
CA ASN A 58 -9.20 -10.83 -8.01
C ASN A 58 -9.78 -11.83 -6.98
N LEU A 59 -9.06 -12.90 -6.62
CA LEU A 59 -9.53 -13.92 -5.66
C LEU A 59 -9.70 -13.40 -4.22
N VAL A 60 -9.00 -12.33 -3.87
CA VAL A 60 -8.91 -11.83 -2.48
C VAL A 60 -9.86 -10.66 -2.23
N LEU A 61 -9.97 -9.72 -3.18
CA LEU A 61 -10.84 -8.54 -3.05
C LEU A 61 -12.12 -8.67 -3.86
N GLY A 62 -12.20 -9.59 -4.83
CA GLY A 62 -13.38 -9.78 -5.67
C GLY A 62 -14.61 -10.27 -4.91
N SER A 63 -14.47 -10.93 -3.75
CA SER A 63 -15.63 -11.35 -2.95
C SER A 63 -16.20 -10.24 -2.04
N ILE A 64 -15.45 -9.17 -1.76
CA ILE A 64 -15.85 -8.06 -0.87
C ILE A 64 -16.10 -6.77 -1.67
N ALA A 65 -15.46 -6.64 -2.84
CA ALA A 65 -15.31 -5.38 -3.54
C ALA A 65 -15.21 -5.53 -5.07
N SER A 66 -15.81 -6.57 -5.66
CA SER A 66 -15.81 -6.79 -7.13
C SER A 66 -16.22 -5.56 -7.94
N ASP A 67 -17.14 -4.76 -7.43
CA ASP A 67 -17.60 -3.53 -8.09
C ASP A 67 -16.64 -2.34 -7.91
N PHE A 68 -15.78 -2.37 -6.88
CA PHE A 68 -14.83 -1.29 -6.57
C PHE A 68 -13.42 -1.56 -7.12
N PHE A 69 -13.07 -2.78 -7.51
CA PHE A 69 -11.76 -3.13 -8.07
C PHE A 69 -11.85 -3.48 -9.56
N SER A 70 -12.45 -2.58 -10.34
CA SER A 70 -12.32 -2.57 -11.80
C SER A 70 -10.89 -2.16 -12.20
N GLU A 71 -10.39 -2.61 -13.35
CA GLU A 71 -9.07 -2.21 -13.90
C GLU A 71 -8.88 -0.68 -13.87
N THR A 72 -9.95 0.08 -14.12
CA THR A 72 -9.94 1.55 -14.06
C THR A 72 -9.65 2.05 -12.65
N ILE A 73 -10.30 1.48 -11.63
CA ILE A 73 -10.11 1.89 -10.23
C ILE A 73 -8.73 1.48 -9.74
N GLU A 74 -8.24 0.30 -10.13
CA GLU A 74 -6.85 -0.10 -9.85
C GLU A 74 -5.85 0.90 -10.43
N ASN A 75 -6.03 1.32 -11.69
CA ASN A 75 -5.16 2.31 -12.33
C ASN A 75 -5.23 3.68 -11.63
N ILE A 76 -6.41 4.10 -11.17
CA ILE A 76 -6.57 5.32 -10.36
C ILE A 76 -5.87 5.16 -8.99
N LEU A 77 -6.00 4.01 -8.35
CA LEU A 77 -5.30 3.70 -7.10
C LEU A 77 -3.77 3.72 -7.28
N LEU A 78 -3.27 3.20 -8.39
CA LEU A 78 -1.84 3.27 -8.73
C LEU A 78 -1.38 4.71 -8.94
N LEU A 79 -2.16 5.53 -9.65
CA LEU A 79 -1.87 6.96 -9.80
C LEU A 79 -1.87 7.69 -8.45
N LEU A 80 -2.81 7.34 -7.58
CA LEU A 80 -2.90 7.88 -6.24
C LEU A 80 -1.68 7.45 -5.41
N GLY A 81 -1.35 6.15 -5.40
CA GLY A 81 -0.13 5.62 -4.77
C GLY A 81 1.15 6.31 -5.27
N LEU A 82 1.21 6.61 -6.57
CA LEU A 82 2.31 7.36 -7.18
C LEU A 82 2.37 8.80 -6.66
N ALA A 83 1.23 9.48 -6.58
CA ALA A 83 1.14 10.85 -6.06
C ALA A 83 1.55 10.93 -4.58
N PHE A 84 1.09 9.98 -3.76
CA PHE A 84 1.48 9.87 -2.35
C PHE A 84 2.99 9.60 -2.19
N SER A 85 3.53 8.68 -2.99
CA SER A 85 4.96 8.38 -3.02
C SER A 85 5.79 9.58 -3.46
N GLY A 86 5.42 10.23 -4.56
CA GLY A 86 6.07 11.43 -5.06
C GLY A 86 6.02 12.61 -4.08
N PHE A 87 4.92 12.80 -3.36
CA PHE A 87 4.82 13.79 -2.30
C PHE A 87 5.77 13.49 -1.13
N GLY A 88 5.87 12.21 -0.75
CA GLY A 88 6.82 11.74 0.25
C GLY A 88 8.27 12.00 -0.17
N PHE A 89 8.65 11.64 -1.40
CA PHE A 89 9.97 11.93 -1.95
C PHE A 89 10.25 13.43 -2.03
N SER A 90 9.29 14.26 -2.46
CA SER A 90 9.43 15.72 -2.50
C SER A 90 9.79 16.32 -1.13
N ARG A 91 9.17 15.82 -0.05
CA ARG A 91 9.52 16.22 1.32
C ARG A 91 10.91 15.74 1.71
N LEU A 92 11.29 14.52 1.32
CA LEU A 92 12.61 13.97 1.59
C LEU A 92 13.72 14.79 0.89
N THR A 93 13.51 15.16 -0.37
CA THR A 93 14.44 16.02 -1.13
C THR A 93 14.56 17.43 -0.55
N LYS A 94 13.48 17.99 0.01
CA LYS A 94 13.53 19.28 0.72
C LYS A 94 14.32 19.25 2.02
N ILE A 95 14.44 18.09 2.66
CA ILE A 95 15.21 17.92 3.89
C ILE A 95 16.70 17.66 3.58
N ALA A 96 16.97 16.99 2.45
CA ALA A 96 18.33 16.67 2.02
C ALA A 96 19.09 17.86 1.41
N LYS A 97 18.40 18.96 1.14
CA LYS A 97 18.95 20.20 0.56
C LYS A 97 19.12 21.25 1.66
#